data_AF-A0A4U5M360-F1
#
_entry.id   AF-A0A4U5M360-F1
#
_cell.length_a   1.000
_cell.length_b   1.000
_cell.length_c   1.000
_cell.angle_alpha   90.00
_cell.angle_beta   90.00
_cell.angle_gamma   90.00
#
_symmetry.space_group_name_H-M   'P 1'
#
loop_
_entity.id
_entity.type
_entity.pdbx_description
1 polymer ?
#
loop_
_entity_poly.entity_id
_entity_poly.type
_entity_poly.pdbx_seq_one_letter_code
_entity_poly.pdbx_strand_id
1 'polypeptide(L)'
;MSGFLEVIKFLFSLLYFSLVDFGFFAYNAFIERKRVSKPKNPILLLSASQLIEKLKAKELKSVDIIKAYVKRIDEVNDIINAAVFKNYAKALELAQKCDEQLELSEANSEDMDKIYTSKPLFGIPFTVKDSMEIEGLNITCGIPARKGIIAEETTPALKNIQNAGAILIAVTNVPELWDGVFKHDLWSHQQSLRLS
;
A
#
# COMPACT_ATOMS: atom_id res chain seq x y z
N MET A 1 14.43 40.28 -37.98
CA MET A 1 13.10 40.28 -37.34
C MET A 1 12.83 39.04 -36.50
N SER A 2 13.29 37.82 -36.87
CA SER A 2 13.05 36.60 -36.07
C SER A 2 13.72 36.63 -34.69
N GLY A 3 14.99 37.02 -34.58
CA GLY A 3 15.73 36.99 -33.31
C GLY A 3 15.19 37.92 -32.22
N PHE A 4 14.68 39.11 -32.59
CA PHE A 4 14.07 40.02 -31.61
C PHE A 4 12.77 39.47 -31.02
N LEU A 5 11.94 38.83 -31.85
CA LEU A 5 10.70 38.20 -31.40
C LEU A 5 10.99 36.98 -30.50
N GLU A 6 12.05 36.22 -30.78
CA GLU A 6 12.49 35.11 -29.93
C GLU A 6 12.98 35.57 -28.56
N VAL A 7 13.73 36.67 -28.49
CA VAL A 7 14.14 37.27 -27.20
C VAL A 7 12.93 37.72 -26.39
N ILE A 8 11.92 38.34 -27.03
CA ILE A 8 10.68 38.72 -26.34
C ILE A 8 9.94 37.49 -25.81
N LYS A 9 9.79 36.44 -26.62
CA LYS A 9 9.15 35.18 -26.19
C LYS A 9 9.88 34.55 -25.01
N PHE A 10 11.20 34.59 -25.02
CA PHE A 10 12.04 34.07 -23.93
C PHE A 10 11.89 34.88 -22.63
N LEU A 11 11.88 36.22 -22.71
CA LEU A 11 11.66 37.07 -21.54
C LEU A 11 10.24 36.93 -20.99
N PHE A 12 9.24 36.82 -21.88
CA PHE A 12 7.86 36.58 -21.50
C PHE A 12 7.68 35.20 -20.83
N SER A 13 8.31 34.15 -21.37
CA SER A 13 8.26 32.82 -20.75
C SER A 13 8.95 32.81 -19.38
N LEU A 14 10.11 33.46 -19.24
CA LEU A 14 10.80 33.61 -17.95
C LEU A 14 9.91 34.31 -16.92
N LEU A 15 9.28 35.42 -17.30
CA LEU A 15 8.36 36.14 -16.40
C LEU A 15 7.15 35.28 -16.06
N TYR A 16 6.54 34.62 -17.04
CA TYR A 16 5.39 33.74 -16.85
C TYR A 16 5.72 32.59 -15.89
N PHE A 17 6.79 31.84 -16.12
CA PHE A 17 7.20 30.74 -15.24
C PHE A 17 7.54 31.25 -13.84
N SER A 18 8.22 32.38 -13.72
CA SER A 18 8.52 32.99 -12.41
C SER A 18 7.24 33.37 -11.64
N LEU A 19 6.24 33.92 -12.33
CA LEU A 19 4.94 34.25 -11.72
C LEU A 19 4.14 33.01 -11.34
N VAL A 20 4.14 31.97 -12.17
CA VAL A 20 3.49 30.69 -11.88
C VAL A 20 4.16 30.01 -10.68
N ASP A 21 5.49 29.94 -10.67
CA ASP A 21 6.26 29.36 -9.56
C ASP A 21 6.05 30.15 -8.27
N PHE A 22 6.06 31.49 -8.34
CA PHE A 22 5.75 32.33 -7.18
C PHE A 22 4.31 32.12 -6.70
N GLY A 23 3.35 32.00 -7.61
CA GLY A 23 1.96 31.69 -7.28
C GLY A 23 1.82 30.35 -6.58
N PHE A 24 2.46 29.29 -7.11
CA PHE A 24 2.50 27.99 -6.46
C PHE A 24 3.25 28.03 -5.14
N PHE A 25 4.35 28.78 -5.03
CA PHE A 25 5.10 28.94 -3.79
C PHE A 25 4.24 29.61 -2.71
N ALA A 26 3.61 30.73 -3.02
CA ALA A 26 2.71 31.44 -2.12
C ALA A 26 1.54 30.54 -1.70
N TYR A 27 0.86 29.91 -2.67
CA TYR A 27 -0.23 28.96 -2.40
C TYR A 27 0.22 27.81 -1.48
N ASN A 28 1.36 27.18 -1.79
CA ASN A 28 1.90 26.08 -0.98
C ASN A 28 2.41 26.55 0.39
N ALA A 29 2.82 27.81 0.55
CA ALA A 29 3.28 28.36 1.83
C ALA A 29 2.14 28.48 2.85
N PHE A 30 0.89 28.64 2.39
CA PHE A 30 -0.29 28.69 3.25
C PHE A 30 -0.98 27.32 3.46
N ILE A 31 -0.49 26.24 2.82
CA ILE A 31 -1.04 24.89 3.00
C ILE A 31 -0.29 24.16 4.11
N GLU A 32 -1.02 23.85 5.19
CA GLU A 32 -0.50 22.98 6.24
C GLU A 32 -0.36 21.54 5.70
N ARG A 33 0.89 21.07 5.58
CA ARG A 33 1.18 19.71 5.14
C ARG A 33 1.22 18.77 6.34
N LYS A 34 0.19 17.94 6.48
CA LYS A 34 0.22 16.80 7.42
C LYS A 34 1.34 15.84 7.02
N ARG A 35 2.22 15.49 7.96
CA ARG A 35 3.35 14.58 7.73
C ARG A 35 3.13 13.29 8.49
N VAL A 36 3.46 12.17 7.85
CA VAL A 36 3.47 10.87 8.49
C VAL A 36 4.64 10.79 9.46
N SER A 37 4.36 10.40 10.71
CA SER A 37 5.39 10.15 11.73
C SER A 37 6.29 8.99 11.33
N LYS A 38 7.54 8.94 11.80
CA LYS A 38 8.40 7.76 11.60
C LYS A 38 7.80 6.53 12.32
N PRO A 39 7.89 5.32 11.74
CA PRO A 39 7.44 4.10 12.42
C PRO A 39 8.26 3.88 13.70
N LYS A 40 7.57 3.58 14.80
CA LYS A 40 8.18 3.33 16.12
C LYS A 40 8.42 1.85 16.41
N ASN A 41 7.61 0.98 15.81
CA ASN A 41 7.71 -0.47 16.01
C ASN A 41 8.86 -1.03 15.14
N PRO A 42 9.87 -1.70 15.73
CA PRO A 42 11.03 -2.23 15.00
C PRO A 42 10.65 -3.28 13.95
N ILE A 43 9.55 -4.02 14.12
CA ILE A 43 9.07 -5.01 13.15
C ILE A 43 8.85 -4.35 11.77
N LEU A 44 8.36 -3.11 11.75
CA LEU A 44 8.06 -2.36 10.51
C LEU A 44 9.32 -1.93 9.74
N LEU A 45 10.50 -2.07 10.35
CA LEU A 45 11.78 -1.70 9.77
C LEU A 45 12.56 -2.91 9.24
N LEU A 46 12.05 -4.12 9.46
CA LEU A 46 12.65 -5.35 8.97
C LEU A 46 12.25 -5.63 7.53
N SER A 47 13.18 -6.17 6.75
CA SER A 47 12.87 -6.71 5.42
C SER A 47 12.05 -8.01 5.53
N ALA A 48 11.39 -8.39 4.44
CA ALA A 48 10.64 -9.66 4.40
C ALA A 48 11.53 -10.86 4.75
N SER A 49 12.76 -10.90 4.22
CA SER A 49 13.74 -11.96 4.54
C SER A 49 14.10 -11.96 6.03
N GLN A 50 14.29 -10.79 6.64
CA GLN A 50 14.57 -10.70 8.09
C GLN A 50 13.38 -11.16 8.94
N LEU A 51 12.15 -10.85 8.51
CA LEU A 51 10.95 -11.34 9.18
C LEU A 51 10.86 -12.86 9.08
N ILE A 52 11.17 -13.44 7.92
CA ILE A 52 11.20 -14.90 7.71
C ILE A 52 12.23 -15.54 8.65
N GLU A 53 13.46 -15.04 8.70
CA GLU A 53 14.47 -15.59 9.62
C GLU A 53 14.02 -15.53 11.09
N LYS A 54 13.32 -14.47 11.49
CA LYS A 54 12.76 -14.36 12.85
C LYS A 54 11.59 -15.29 13.11
N LEU A 55 10.75 -15.56 12.11
CA LEU A 55 9.70 -16.57 12.20
C LEU A 55 10.33 -17.97 12.32
N LYS A 56 11.37 -18.25 11.53
CA LYS A 56 12.10 -19.52 11.58
C LYS A 56 12.78 -19.75 12.94
N ALA A 57 13.37 -18.71 13.49
CA ALA A 57 13.96 -18.73 14.82
C ALA A 57 12.91 -18.73 15.96
N LYS A 58 11.61 -18.66 15.65
CA LYS A 58 10.51 -18.49 16.61
C LYS A 58 10.67 -17.27 17.54
N GLU A 59 11.41 -16.26 17.09
CA GLU A 59 11.58 -14.98 17.79
C GLU A 59 10.37 -14.05 17.62
N LEU A 60 9.62 -14.25 16.53
CA LEU A 60 8.39 -13.54 16.22
C LEU A 60 7.30 -14.53 15.81
N LYS A 61 6.05 -14.11 15.97
CA LYS A 61 4.87 -14.77 15.42
C LYS A 61 4.30 -13.96 14.25
N SER A 62 3.73 -14.63 13.25
CA SER A 62 3.05 -14.00 12.12
C SER A 62 1.94 -13.07 12.60
N VAL A 63 1.19 -13.46 13.63
CA VAL A 63 0.14 -12.61 14.24
C VAL A 63 0.71 -11.29 14.76
N ASP A 64 1.91 -11.29 15.36
CA ASP A 64 2.53 -10.06 15.86
C ASP A 64 2.99 -9.15 14.73
N ILE A 65 3.47 -9.74 13.62
CA ILE A 65 3.79 -9.03 12.39
C ILE A 65 2.52 -8.37 11.83
N ILE A 66 1.44 -9.14 11.59
CA ILE A 66 0.19 -8.59 11.06
C ILE A 66 -0.35 -7.48 11.95
N LYS A 67 -0.38 -7.67 13.28
CA LYS A 67 -0.82 -6.64 14.24
C LYS A 67 0.01 -5.36 14.14
N ALA A 68 1.33 -5.48 13.99
CA ALA A 68 2.21 -4.33 13.84
C ALA A 68 1.88 -3.50 12.58
N TYR A 69 1.66 -4.17 11.44
CA TYR A 69 1.30 -3.51 10.19
C TYR A 69 -0.12 -2.92 10.23
N VAL A 70 -1.11 -3.65 10.78
CA VAL A 70 -2.48 -3.16 10.95
C VAL A 70 -2.50 -1.89 11.79
N LYS A 71 -1.85 -1.91 12.95
CA LYS A 71 -1.73 -0.74 13.83
C LYS A 71 -1.10 0.44 13.09
N ARG A 72 -0.05 0.18 12.31
CA ARG A 72 0.62 1.23 11.54
C ARG A 72 -0.28 1.83 10.47
N ILE A 73 -1.06 1.01 9.76
CA ILE A 73 -2.00 1.50 8.77
C ILE A 73 -3.02 2.39 9.46
N ASP A 74 -3.64 1.96 10.55
CA ASP A 74 -4.61 2.77 11.29
C ASP A 74 -4.02 4.09 11.81
N GLU A 75 -2.73 4.11 12.21
CA GLU A 75 -2.05 5.33 12.65
C GLU A 75 -1.85 6.40 11.57
N VAL A 76 -1.76 6.00 10.28
CA VAL A 76 -1.32 6.93 9.21
C VAL A 76 -2.29 7.07 8.06
N ASN A 77 -3.23 6.15 7.90
CA ASN A 77 -4.06 6.10 6.70
C ASN A 77 -4.96 7.32 6.56
N ASP A 78 -5.33 7.96 7.66
CA ASP A 78 -6.11 9.22 7.63
C ASP A 78 -5.31 10.41 7.07
N ILE A 79 -3.98 10.29 6.99
CA ILE A 79 -3.10 11.30 6.40
C ILE A 79 -2.85 11.04 4.91
N ILE A 80 -2.70 9.77 4.52
CA ILE A 80 -2.22 9.41 3.17
C ILE A 80 -3.24 8.67 2.30
N ASN A 81 -4.36 8.22 2.87
CA ASN A 81 -5.43 7.49 2.17
C ASN A 81 -4.89 6.34 1.29
N ALA A 82 -3.93 5.57 1.82
CA ALA A 82 -3.23 4.54 1.07
C ALA A 82 -4.01 3.22 1.03
N ALA A 83 -4.64 2.81 2.13
CA ALA A 83 -5.40 1.58 2.27
C ALA A 83 -6.90 1.87 2.20
N VAL A 84 -7.57 1.34 1.18
CA VAL A 84 -8.97 1.62 0.85
C VAL A 84 -9.91 0.49 1.27
N PHE A 85 -9.38 -0.73 1.32
CA PHE A 85 -10.03 -1.88 1.91
C PHE A 85 -9.11 -2.54 2.95
N LYS A 86 -9.65 -2.87 4.12
CA LYS A 86 -8.92 -3.39 5.28
C LYS A 86 -9.30 -4.85 5.50
N ASN A 87 -8.41 -5.79 5.17
CA ASN A 87 -8.65 -7.23 5.28
C ASN A 87 -8.22 -7.81 6.65
N TYR A 88 -8.32 -7.02 7.73
CA TYR A 88 -7.60 -7.28 8.97
C TYR A 88 -8.05 -8.56 9.69
N ALA A 89 -9.36 -8.78 9.78
CA ALA A 89 -9.91 -9.96 10.44
C ALA A 89 -9.43 -11.25 9.77
N LYS A 90 -9.53 -11.31 8.43
CA LYS A 90 -9.08 -12.47 7.66
C LYS A 90 -7.56 -12.64 7.71
N ALA A 91 -6.82 -11.53 7.66
CA ALA A 91 -5.36 -11.55 7.77
C ALA A 91 -4.91 -12.13 9.13
N LEU A 92 -5.56 -11.74 10.22
CA LEU A 92 -5.26 -12.27 11.55
C LEU A 92 -5.60 -13.75 11.68
N GLU A 93 -6.73 -14.21 11.12
CA GLU A 93 -7.09 -15.64 11.07
C GLU A 93 -6.03 -16.46 10.30
N LEU A 94 -5.58 -15.96 9.14
CA LEU A 94 -4.54 -16.62 8.36
C LEU A 94 -3.19 -16.64 9.08
N ALA A 95 -2.84 -15.55 9.77
CA ALA A 95 -1.61 -15.47 10.55
C ALA A 95 -1.61 -16.46 11.73
N GLN A 96 -2.75 -16.62 12.40
CA GLN A 96 -2.91 -17.63 13.46
C GLN A 96 -2.66 -19.04 12.92
N LYS A 97 -3.25 -19.38 11.77
CA LYS A 97 -3.02 -20.67 11.09
C LYS A 97 -1.56 -20.86 10.68
N CYS A 98 -0.88 -19.79 10.23
CA CYS A 98 0.55 -19.84 9.95
C CYS A 98 1.36 -20.16 11.22
N ASP A 99 1.05 -19.48 12.33
CA ASP A 99 1.73 -19.70 13.60
C ASP A 99 1.50 -21.11 14.15
N GLU A 100 0.27 -21.63 14.06
CA GLU A 100 -0.06 -23.01 14.42
C GLU A 100 0.77 -24.02 13.60
N GLN A 101 0.93 -23.79 12.29
CA GLN A 101 1.76 -24.65 11.44
C GLN A 101 3.25 -24.58 11.79
N LEU A 102 3.77 -23.39 12.09
CA LEU A 102 5.17 -23.21 12.50
C LEU A 102 5.44 -23.79 13.90
N GLU A 103 4.42 -23.86 14.76
CA GLU A 103 4.55 -24.41 16.11
C GLU A 103 4.84 -25.92 16.09
N LEU A 104 4.35 -26.64 15.08
CA LEU A 104 4.57 -28.08 14.87
C LEU A 104 6.02 -28.45 14.54
N SER A 105 6.82 -27.51 14.05
CA SER A 105 8.23 -27.73 13.69
C SER A 105 9.15 -27.12 14.74
N GLU A 106 10.29 -27.74 15.03
CA GLU A 106 11.32 -27.10 15.86
C GLU A 106 11.92 -25.88 15.15
N ALA A 107 12.42 -24.91 15.93
CA ALA A 107 13.02 -23.69 15.40
C ALA A 107 14.24 -24.02 14.52
N ASN A 108 14.32 -23.41 13.33
CA ASN A 108 15.38 -23.63 12.34
C ASN A 108 15.58 -25.12 11.95
N SER A 109 14.52 -25.93 12.00
CA SER A 109 14.57 -27.33 11.59
C SER A 109 14.46 -27.50 10.07
N GLU A 110 14.85 -28.66 9.56
CA GLU A 110 14.70 -29.01 8.14
C GLU A 110 13.22 -28.97 7.70
N ASP A 111 12.28 -29.33 8.59
CA ASP A 111 10.85 -29.26 8.31
C ASP A 111 10.38 -27.81 8.15
N MET A 112 10.94 -26.91 8.95
CA MET A 112 10.71 -25.48 8.81
C MET A 112 11.28 -24.94 7.49
N ASP A 113 12.48 -25.37 7.10
CA ASP A 113 13.07 -25.03 5.80
C ASP A 113 12.23 -25.55 4.62
N LYS A 114 11.63 -26.74 4.74
CA LYS A 114 10.69 -27.27 3.73
C LYS A 114 9.45 -26.39 3.57
N ILE A 115 8.90 -25.85 4.68
CA ILE A 115 7.78 -24.90 4.62
C ILE A 115 8.19 -23.68 3.80
N TYR A 116 9.32 -23.04 4.12
CA TYR A 116 9.76 -21.82 3.43
C TYR A 116 10.29 -22.07 2.01
N THR A 117 10.75 -23.28 1.70
CA THR A 117 11.11 -23.67 0.32
C THR A 117 9.87 -23.75 -0.57
N SER A 118 8.76 -24.29 -0.05
CA SER A 118 7.49 -24.40 -0.79
C SER A 118 6.68 -23.10 -0.76
N LYS A 119 6.79 -22.32 0.33
CA LYS A 119 6.06 -21.09 0.59
C LYS A 119 7.03 -19.99 1.05
N PRO A 120 7.75 -19.33 0.12
CA PRO A 120 8.82 -18.40 0.46
C PRO A 120 8.36 -17.11 1.16
N LEU A 121 7.05 -16.84 1.23
CA LEU A 121 6.47 -15.68 1.91
C LEU A 121 5.53 -16.10 3.05
N PHE A 122 5.68 -17.31 3.58
CA PHE A 122 4.78 -17.88 4.58
C PHE A 122 4.66 -16.98 5.82
N GLY A 123 3.44 -16.48 6.07
CA GLY A 123 3.12 -15.62 7.21
C GLY A 123 3.51 -14.14 7.04
N ILE A 124 3.96 -13.72 5.85
CA ILE A 124 4.41 -12.35 5.58
C ILE A 124 3.25 -11.49 5.03
N PRO A 125 3.00 -10.28 5.57
CA PRO A 125 1.96 -9.39 5.06
C PRO A 125 2.28 -8.83 3.68
N PHE A 126 1.25 -8.63 2.86
CA PHE A 126 1.35 -7.84 1.64
C PHE A 126 0.07 -7.02 1.39
N THR A 127 0.19 -6.01 0.52
CA THR A 127 -0.92 -5.20 0.03
C THR A 127 -1.04 -5.30 -1.48
N VAL A 128 -2.22 -5.04 -2.01
CA VAL A 128 -2.48 -5.08 -3.45
C VAL A 128 -3.11 -3.78 -3.94
N LYS A 129 -2.80 -3.33 -5.15
CA LYS A 129 -3.48 -2.17 -5.75
C LYS A 129 -4.96 -2.48 -6.05
N ASP A 130 -5.84 -1.49 -5.88
CA ASP A 130 -7.28 -1.51 -6.24
C ASP A 130 -7.51 -1.52 -7.76
N SER A 131 -6.79 -2.39 -8.43
CA SER A 131 -6.71 -2.53 -9.88
C SER A 131 -6.33 -3.96 -10.26
N MET A 132 -6.08 -4.80 -9.27
CA MET A 132 -5.83 -6.22 -9.41
C MET A 132 -6.98 -6.96 -8.74
N GLU A 133 -7.41 -8.04 -9.37
CA GLU A 133 -8.62 -8.76 -8.96
C GLU A 133 -8.29 -9.76 -7.86
N ILE A 134 -9.08 -9.72 -6.79
CA ILE A 134 -9.11 -10.74 -5.74
C ILE A 134 -10.55 -11.18 -5.60
N GLU A 135 -10.77 -12.48 -5.79
CA GLU A 135 -12.08 -13.10 -5.71
C GLU A 135 -12.83 -12.67 -4.45
N GLY A 136 -14.07 -12.20 -4.63
CA GLY A 136 -14.93 -11.74 -3.55
C GLY A 136 -14.62 -10.34 -3.01
N LEU A 137 -13.60 -9.65 -3.52
CA LEU A 137 -13.30 -8.25 -3.19
C LEU A 137 -13.75 -7.29 -4.30
N ASN A 138 -14.03 -6.06 -3.91
CA ASN A 138 -14.39 -4.98 -4.83
C ASN A 138 -13.17 -4.54 -5.64
N ILE A 139 -13.34 -4.33 -6.95
CA ILE A 139 -12.32 -3.81 -7.86
C ILE A 139 -12.80 -2.52 -8.54
N THR A 140 -12.29 -1.38 -8.08
CA THR A 140 -12.76 -0.08 -8.57
C THR A 140 -11.85 0.54 -9.63
N CYS A 141 -10.56 0.20 -9.68
CA CYS A 141 -9.56 0.89 -10.51
C CYS A 141 -9.54 2.42 -10.27
N GLY A 142 -9.94 2.85 -9.07
CA GLY A 142 -10.10 4.27 -8.72
C GLY A 142 -11.38 4.92 -9.28
N ILE A 143 -12.19 4.20 -10.07
CA ILE A 143 -13.35 4.72 -10.80
C ILE A 143 -14.61 4.66 -9.92
N PRO A 144 -15.27 5.79 -9.63
CA PRO A 144 -16.48 5.82 -8.80
C PRO A 144 -17.62 4.94 -9.30
N ALA A 145 -17.82 4.89 -10.62
CA ALA A 145 -18.88 4.11 -11.25
C ALA A 145 -18.71 2.58 -11.09
N ARG A 146 -17.50 2.12 -10.74
CA ARG A 146 -17.21 0.69 -10.51
C ARG A 146 -17.42 0.26 -9.06
N LYS A 147 -17.94 1.14 -8.21
CA LYS A 147 -18.24 0.81 -6.82
C LYS A 147 -19.25 -0.34 -6.75
N GLY A 148 -18.83 -1.44 -6.12
CA GLY A 148 -19.67 -2.64 -5.95
C GLY A 148 -19.44 -3.71 -7.02
N ILE A 149 -18.52 -3.50 -7.97
CA ILE A 149 -18.06 -4.56 -8.87
C ILE A 149 -17.16 -5.49 -8.07
N ILE A 150 -17.65 -6.70 -7.81
CA ILE A 150 -16.93 -7.74 -7.11
C ILE A 150 -16.18 -8.59 -8.14
N ALA A 151 -14.89 -8.82 -7.92
CA ALA A 151 -14.10 -9.69 -8.76
C ALA A 151 -14.55 -11.15 -8.59
N GLU A 152 -14.75 -11.83 -9.72
CA GLU A 152 -15.12 -13.26 -9.77
C GLU A 152 -13.93 -14.18 -9.57
N GLU A 153 -12.73 -13.73 -9.96
CA GLU A 153 -11.51 -14.52 -9.85
C GLU A 153 -10.34 -13.70 -9.29
N THR A 154 -9.39 -14.39 -8.68
CA THR A 154 -8.11 -13.78 -8.30
C THR A 154 -7.12 -13.80 -9.47
N THR A 155 -6.47 -12.67 -9.76
CA THR A 155 -5.45 -12.56 -10.82
C THR A 155 -4.31 -13.58 -10.62
N PRO A 156 -3.76 -14.21 -11.68
CA PRO A 156 -2.71 -15.23 -11.56
C PRO A 156 -1.48 -14.81 -10.73
N ALA A 157 -1.03 -13.55 -10.87
CA ALA A 157 0.09 -13.03 -10.09
C ALA A 157 -0.20 -13.03 -8.58
N LEU A 158 -1.44 -12.72 -8.18
CA LEU A 158 -1.84 -12.73 -6.77
C LEU A 158 -2.05 -14.14 -6.25
N LYS A 159 -2.58 -15.04 -7.08
CA LYS A 159 -2.63 -16.48 -6.77
C LYS A 159 -1.23 -16.99 -6.44
N ASN A 160 -0.21 -16.62 -7.22
CA ASN A 160 1.18 -17.00 -6.93
C ASN A 160 1.69 -16.45 -5.58
N ILE A 161 1.38 -15.20 -5.26
CA ILE A 161 1.76 -14.57 -3.98
C ILE A 161 1.06 -15.24 -2.79
N GLN A 162 -0.23 -15.55 -2.92
CA GLN A 162 -0.99 -16.28 -1.90
C GLN A 162 -0.49 -17.71 -1.75
N ASN A 163 -0.18 -18.40 -2.86
CA ASN A 163 0.40 -19.74 -2.86
C ASN A 163 1.78 -19.78 -2.21
N ALA A 164 2.57 -18.70 -2.37
CA ALA A 164 3.82 -18.50 -1.65
C ALA A 164 3.64 -18.28 -0.13
N GLY A 165 2.39 -18.23 0.38
CA GLY A 165 2.07 -18.14 1.79
C GLY A 165 1.94 -16.71 2.34
N ALA A 166 1.96 -15.70 1.46
CA ALA A 166 1.79 -14.31 1.87
C ALA A 166 0.34 -14.00 2.28
N ILE A 167 0.17 -13.07 3.21
CA ILE A 167 -1.12 -12.71 3.81
C ILE A 167 -1.55 -11.31 3.34
N LEU A 168 -2.68 -11.22 2.65
CA LEU A 168 -3.24 -9.93 2.21
C LEU A 168 -3.80 -9.18 3.41
N ILE A 169 -3.25 -7.98 3.70
CA ILE A 169 -3.73 -7.12 4.79
C ILE A 169 -4.62 -5.96 4.32
N ALA A 170 -4.41 -5.45 3.10
CA ALA A 170 -5.15 -4.32 2.58
C ALA A 170 -5.11 -4.22 1.05
N VAL A 171 -6.14 -3.61 0.48
CA VAL A 171 -6.13 -3.09 -0.90
C VAL A 171 -5.75 -1.61 -0.84
N THR A 172 -4.84 -1.19 -1.72
CA THR A 172 -4.31 0.16 -1.79
C THR A 172 -4.93 0.98 -2.89
N ASN A 173 -5.04 2.28 -2.62
CA ASN A 173 -5.61 3.25 -3.53
C ASN A 173 -4.81 3.35 -4.84
N VAL A 174 -5.52 3.66 -5.93
CA VAL A 174 -4.94 3.95 -7.25
C VAL A 174 -5.63 5.19 -7.83
N PRO A 175 -4.92 6.02 -8.62
CA PRO A 175 -5.58 7.08 -9.37
C PRO A 175 -6.55 6.48 -10.37
N GLU A 176 -7.60 7.24 -10.69
CA GLU A 176 -8.58 6.84 -11.69
C GLU A 176 -7.89 6.52 -13.02
N LEU A 177 -8.21 5.35 -13.61
CA LEU A 177 -7.61 4.88 -14.86
C LEU A 177 -6.08 4.74 -14.87
N TRP A 178 -5.43 4.68 -13.70
CA TRP A 178 -3.97 4.72 -13.55
C TRP A 178 -3.32 6.02 -14.05
N ASP A 179 -4.13 7.05 -14.32
CA ASP A 179 -3.62 8.32 -14.81
C ASP A 179 -3.05 9.12 -13.63
N GLY A 180 -1.73 9.08 -13.47
CA GLY A 180 -1.01 9.77 -12.40
C GLY A 180 -1.09 11.30 -12.45
N VAL A 181 -1.70 11.87 -13.50
CA VAL A 181 -1.89 13.32 -13.64
C VAL A 181 -3.00 13.83 -12.71
N PHE A 182 -4.03 13.03 -12.47
CA PHE A 182 -5.15 13.42 -11.62
C PHE A 182 -5.11 12.68 -10.29
N LYS A 183 -4.92 13.41 -9.18
CA LYS A 183 -5.08 12.89 -7.81
C LYS A 183 -6.54 12.62 -7.42
N HIS A 184 -7.44 12.72 -8.38
CA HIS A 184 -8.85 12.45 -8.20
C HIS A 184 -9.03 10.94 -8.30
N ASP A 185 -9.32 10.32 -7.16
CA ASP A 185 -9.74 8.93 -7.07
C ASP A 185 -11.04 8.85 -6.26
N LEU A 186 -11.77 7.75 -6.43
CA LEU A 186 -13.02 7.46 -5.71
C LEU A 186 -12.87 7.63 -4.19
N TRP A 187 -11.74 7.22 -3.64
CA TRP A 187 -11.55 7.12 -2.20
C TRP A 187 -11.27 8.48 -1.55
N SER A 188 -10.61 9.38 -2.26
CA SER A 188 -10.38 10.76 -1.84
C SER A 188 -11.69 11.57 -1.84
N HIS A 189 -12.59 11.33 -2.81
CA HIS A 189 -13.93 11.92 -2.83
C HIS A 189 -14.82 11.42 -1.69
N GLN A 190 -14.69 10.15 -1.28
CA GLN A 190 -15.45 9.64 -0.14
C GLN A 190 -14.91 10.12 1.20
N GLN A 191 -13.60 10.34 1.33
CA GLN A 191 -13.04 10.95 2.55
C GLN A 191 -13.49 12.41 2.71
N SER A 192 -13.53 13.21 1.65
CA SER A 192 -14.02 14.60 1.73
C SER A 192 -15.49 14.66 2.14
N LEU A 193 -16.35 13.78 1.63
CA LEU A 193 -17.77 13.69 1.99
C LEU A 193 -18.02 13.13 3.41
N ARG A 194 -17.06 12.42 4.00
CA ARG A 194 -17.15 11.97 5.41
C ARG A 194 -16.73 13.04 6.42
N LEU A 195 -16.02 14.07 5.96
CA LEU A 195 -15.50 15.17 6.78
C LEU A 195 -16.34 16.46 6.65
N SER A 196 -17.39 16.45 5.82
CA SER A 196 -18.38 17.53 5.62
C SER A 196 -19.73 17.18 6.25
#